data_AF-A0A397N2Z6-F1
#
_entry.id   AF-A0A397N2Z6-F1
#
_cell.length_a   1.000
_cell.length_b   1.000
_cell.length_c   1.000
_cell.angle_alpha   90.00
_cell.angle_beta   90.00
_cell.angle_gamma   90.00
#
_symmetry.space_group_name_H-M   'P 1'
#
loop_
_entity.id
_entity.type
_entity.pdbx_description
1 polymer ?
#
loop_
_entity_poly.entity_id
_entity_poly.type
_entity_poly.pdbx_seq_one_letter_code
_entity_poly.pdbx_strand_id
1 'polypeptide(L)'
;MASPDKQKKRAQRAKTKAKQNRMGRPKAQANLVHPILANPLIDEPFDDVEIDLSTFDFQDIEENGFDPAHFDDLFQAMKAGEGISLLALCLVFLQYPVLELVVAEESQDAATDFMMGLLIVYRAIFHGEDEDTAVAWIGSEAFQSAYNEASLILEKKNALR
;
A
#
# COMPACT_ATOMS: atom_id res chain seq x y z
N MET A 1 32.77 -31.35 7.97
CA MET A 1 31.42 -30.95 7.50
C MET A 1 31.12 -29.55 8.00
N ALA A 2 30.72 -28.62 7.14
CA ALA A 2 30.50 -27.22 7.51
C ALA A 2 29.13 -27.05 8.18
N SER A 3 29.12 -26.52 9.41
CA SER A 3 27.92 -26.44 10.27
C SER A 3 26.79 -25.56 9.64
N PRO A 4 25.51 -25.93 9.82
CA PRO A 4 24.33 -25.26 9.22
C PRO A 4 24.25 -23.75 9.45
N ASP A 5 24.77 -23.24 10.58
CA ASP A 5 24.76 -21.81 10.90
C ASP A 5 25.59 -20.95 9.95
N LYS A 6 26.66 -21.50 9.37
CA LYS A 6 27.47 -20.77 8.38
C LYS A 6 26.74 -20.60 7.05
N GLN A 7 25.77 -21.47 6.74
CA GLN A 7 24.94 -21.35 5.54
C GLN A 7 23.83 -20.31 5.73
N LYS A 8 23.16 -20.27 6.89
CA LYS A 8 22.16 -19.23 7.21
C LYS A 8 22.72 -17.81 7.16
N LYS A 9 23.92 -17.58 7.71
CA LYS A 9 24.60 -16.27 7.64
C LYS A 9 25.01 -15.86 6.22
N ARG A 10 25.30 -16.80 5.33
CA ARG A 10 25.61 -16.51 3.91
C ARG A 10 24.35 -16.18 3.12
N ALA A 11 23.25 -16.88 3.36
CA ALA A 11 21.96 -16.61 2.74
C ALA A 11 21.42 -15.21 3.12
N GLN A 12 21.50 -14.83 4.40
CA GLN A 12 21.11 -13.48 4.83
C GLN A 12 21.97 -12.39 4.18
N ARG A 13 23.30 -12.57 4.14
CA ARG A 13 24.21 -11.62 3.48
C ARG A 13 23.96 -11.52 1.97
N ALA A 14 23.57 -12.61 1.31
CA ALA A 14 23.20 -12.59 -0.11
C ALA A 14 21.89 -11.82 -0.34
N LYS A 15 20.88 -11.99 0.52
CA LYS A 15 19.63 -11.22 0.47
C LYS A 15 19.87 -9.71 0.67
N THR A 16 20.72 -9.32 1.63
CA THR A 16 21.08 -7.91 1.84
C THR A 16 21.86 -7.32 0.65
N LYS A 17 22.76 -8.11 0.05
CA LYS A 17 23.55 -7.67 -1.11
C LYS A 17 22.72 -7.59 -2.41
N ALA A 18 21.69 -8.42 -2.54
CA ALA A 18 20.71 -8.32 -3.62
C ALA A 18 19.85 -7.05 -3.49
N LYS A 19 19.42 -6.69 -2.26
CA LYS A 19 18.76 -5.39 -1.99
C LYS A 19 19.67 -4.20 -2.32
N GLN A 20 20.95 -4.24 -1.94
CA GLN A 20 21.91 -3.17 -2.28
C GLN A 20 22.23 -3.07 -3.79
N ASN A 21 22.31 -4.19 -4.52
CA ASN A 21 22.58 -4.16 -5.97
C ASN A 21 21.37 -3.74 -6.83
N ARG A 22 20.14 -3.71 -6.27
CA ARG A 22 18.98 -3.07 -6.93
C ARG A 22 19.07 -1.53 -6.90
N MET A 23 19.78 -0.94 -5.94
CA MET A 23 19.90 0.52 -5.76
C MET A 23 20.86 1.20 -6.77
N GLY A 24 21.53 0.45 -7.65
CA GLY A 24 22.66 0.91 -8.46
C GLY A 24 22.46 0.92 -9.98
N ARG A 25 21.22 0.96 -10.51
CA ARG A 25 21.00 1.09 -11.96
C ARG A 25 20.38 2.43 -12.34
N PRO A 26 21.17 3.38 -12.92
CA PRO A 26 20.62 4.59 -13.54
C PRO A 26 19.67 4.30 -14.71
N LYS A 27 19.64 3.08 -15.25
CA LYS A 27 18.67 2.65 -16.27
C LYS A 27 17.26 2.33 -15.74
N ALA A 28 17.12 1.99 -14.45
CA ALA A 28 15.79 1.74 -13.87
C ALA A 28 15.00 3.04 -13.64
N GLN A 29 15.69 4.17 -13.55
CA GLN A 29 15.10 5.50 -13.33
C GLN A 29 14.61 6.17 -14.62
N ALA A 30 15.04 5.70 -15.80
CA ALA A 30 14.75 6.35 -17.08
C ALA A 30 13.28 6.23 -17.52
N ASN A 31 12.53 5.27 -16.97
CA ASN A 31 11.11 5.04 -17.27
C ASN A 31 10.20 5.28 -16.05
N LEU A 32 10.71 5.86 -14.96
CA LEU A 32 9.88 6.17 -13.80
C LEU A 32 9.01 7.39 -14.09
N VAL A 33 7.70 7.22 -13.95
CA VAL A 33 6.71 8.30 -14.09
C VAL A 33 6.92 9.39 -13.03
N HIS A 34 7.38 9.01 -11.84
CA HIS A 34 7.60 9.91 -10.73
C HIS A 34 8.79 9.46 -9.87
N PRO A 35 9.63 10.38 -9.33
CA PRO A 35 10.80 10.02 -8.52
C PRO A 35 10.48 9.18 -7.28
N ILE A 36 9.28 9.35 -6.71
CA ILE A 36 8.85 8.59 -5.52
C ILE A 36 8.76 7.08 -5.78
N LEU A 37 8.49 6.69 -7.04
CA LEU A 37 8.46 5.30 -7.48
C LEU A 37 9.86 4.69 -7.61
N ALA A 38 10.93 5.46 -7.38
CA ALA A 38 12.27 4.87 -7.24
C ALA A 38 12.41 4.05 -5.95
N ASN A 39 11.50 4.22 -4.98
CA ASN A 39 11.46 3.43 -3.76
C ASN A 39 10.62 2.15 -3.98
N PRO A 40 11.22 0.95 -3.86
CA PRO A 40 10.48 -0.31 -4.01
C PRO A 40 9.30 -0.46 -3.05
N LEU A 41 9.37 0.13 -1.86
CA LEU A 41 8.27 0.10 -0.88
C LEU A 41 7.04 0.90 -1.34
N ILE A 42 7.19 1.75 -2.35
CA ILE A 42 6.12 2.57 -2.92
C ILE A 42 5.73 2.09 -4.32
N ASP A 43 6.70 1.63 -5.11
CA ASP A 43 6.42 1.14 -6.46
C ASP A 43 5.73 -0.23 -6.47
N GLU A 44 6.09 -1.11 -5.55
CA GLU A 44 5.55 -2.48 -5.51
C GLU A 44 5.32 -2.87 -4.04
N PRO A 45 4.40 -2.15 -3.33
CA PRO A 45 4.26 -2.26 -1.86
C PRO A 45 3.80 -3.64 -1.37
N PHE A 46 3.19 -4.44 -2.24
CA PHE A 46 2.61 -5.73 -1.92
C PHE A 46 3.23 -6.90 -2.70
N ASP A 47 4.35 -6.71 -3.41
CA ASP A 47 4.99 -7.78 -4.21
C ASP A 47 5.60 -8.89 -3.35
N ASP A 48 5.89 -8.62 -2.08
CA ASP A 48 6.40 -9.61 -1.13
C ASP A 48 5.35 -10.16 -0.15
N VAL A 49 4.06 -9.80 -0.33
CA VAL A 49 2.94 -10.25 0.49
C VAL A 49 1.98 -11.09 -0.35
N GLU A 50 1.66 -12.30 0.11
CA GLU A 50 0.61 -13.11 -0.50
C GLU A 50 -0.75 -12.65 0.04
N ILE A 51 -1.45 -11.81 -0.73
CA ILE A 51 -2.82 -11.39 -0.44
C ILE A 51 -3.76 -12.42 -1.04
N ASP A 52 -4.47 -13.17 -0.20
CA ASP A 52 -5.44 -14.17 -0.65
C ASP A 52 -6.77 -13.51 -1.03
N LEU A 53 -6.83 -13.04 -2.27
CA LEU A 53 -8.01 -12.45 -2.88
C LEU A 53 -9.23 -13.38 -2.91
N SER A 54 -9.05 -14.70 -2.81
CA SER A 54 -10.16 -15.65 -2.82
C SER A 54 -10.92 -15.74 -1.50
N THR A 55 -10.31 -15.24 -0.42
CA THR A 55 -10.93 -15.17 0.92
C THR A 55 -11.63 -13.85 1.16
N PHE A 56 -11.43 -12.86 0.30
CA PHE A 56 -12.10 -11.59 0.40
C PHE A 56 -13.57 -11.75 0.01
N ASP A 57 -14.46 -11.42 0.93
CA ASP A 57 -15.90 -11.41 0.71
C ASP A 57 -16.45 -10.05 1.18
N PHE A 58 -16.88 -9.23 0.23
CA PHE A 58 -17.42 -7.91 0.54
C PHE A 58 -18.75 -8.01 1.31
N GLN A 59 -19.58 -9.02 1.01
CA GLN A 59 -20.84 -9.23 1.72
C GLN A 59 -20.61 -9.59 3.18
N ASP A 60 -19.59 -10.38 3.47
CA ASP A 60 -19.19 -10.69 4.85
C ASP A 60 -18.82 -9.43 5.62
N ILE A 61 -18.14 -8.46 4.99
CA ILE A 61 -17.79 -7.18 5.60
C ILE A 61 -19.04 -6.32 5.87
N GLU A 62 -20.02 -6.33 4.97
CA GLU A 62 -21.29 -5.62 5.18
C GLU A 62 -22.12 -6.25 6.32
N GLU A 63 -22.15 -7.58 6.41
CA GLU A 63 -22.98 -8.31 7.37
C GLU A 63 -22.32 -8.43 8.76
N ASN A 64 -21.04 -8.80 8.81
CA ASN A 64 -20.30 -9.11 10.03
C ASN A 64 -19.39 -7.97 10.49
N GLY A 65 -19.22 -6.95 9.64
CA GLY A 65 -18.44 -5.75 9.93
C GLY A 65 -16.98 -5.87 9.48
N PHE A 66 -16.33 -4.72 9.48
CA PHE A 66 -14.95 -4.58 9.08
C PHE A 66 -13.99 -5.08 10.18
N ASP A 67 -13.26 -6.17 9.94
CA ASP A 67 -12.17 -6.61 10.83
C ASP A 67 -10.82 -6.02 10.37
N PRO A 68 -10.22 -5.10 11.15
CA PRO A 68 -8.93 -4.51 10.82
C PRO A 68 -7.79 -5.52 10.69
N ALA A 69 -7.89 -6.69 11.32
CA ALA A 69 -6.86 -7.73 11.26
C ALA A 69 -6.68 -8.30 9.84
N HIS A 70 -7.73 -8.28 9.01
CA HIS A 70 -7.66 -8.72 7.61
C HIS A 70 -6.88 -7.76 6.71
N PHE A 71 -6.60 -6.54 7.19
CA PHE A 71 -5.94 -5.48 6.42
C PHE A 71 -4.63 -5.03 7.07
N ASP A 72 -4.05 -5.81 7.99
CA ASP A 72 -2.80 -5.42 8.67
C ASP A 72 -1.66 -5.17 7.67
N ASP A 73 -1.51 -6.01 6.63
CA ASP A 73 -0.48 -5.81 5.61
C ASP A 73 -0.63 -4.46 4.88
N LEU A 74 -1.87 -4.07 4.54
CA LEU A 74 -2.18 -2.74 3.99
C LEU A 74 -1.78 -1.65 4.98
N PHE A 75 -2.21 -1.77 6.23
CA PHE A 75 -2.01 -0.77 7.27
C PHE A 75 -0.52 -0.58 7.62
N GLN A 76 0.27 -1.66 7.69
CA GLN A 76 1.72 -1.59 7.87
C GLN A 76 2.39 -0.95 6.66
N ALA A 77 2.00 -1.30 5.43
CA ALA A 77 2.55 -0.71 4.22
C ALA A 77 2.22 0.79 4.14
N MET A 78 0.98 1.18 4.44
CA MET A 78 0.57 2.59 4.53
C MET A 78 1.36 3.34 5.59
N LYS A 79 1.63 2.72 6.75
CA LYS A 79 2.45 3.35 7.79
C LYS A 79 3.89 3.56 7.34
N ALA A 80 4.47 2.60 6.61
CA ALA A 80 5.79 2.75 6.01
C ALA A 80 5.80 3.88 4.96
N GLY A 81 4.75 3.99 4.14
CA GLY A 81 4.56 5.07 3.17
C GLY A 81 4.41 6.44 3.84
N GLU A 82 3.61 6.54 4.90
CA GLU A 82 3.40 7.76 5.69
C GLU A 82 4.72 8.32 6.24
N GLY A 83 5.60 7.44 6.70
CA GLY A 83 6.94 7.80 7.18
C GLY A 83 7.83 8.48 6.12
N ILE A 84 7.46 8.40 4.84
CA ILE A 84 8.13 9.07 3.73
C ILE A 84 7.39 10.37 3.37
N SER A 85 6.10 10.27 3.06
CA SER A 85 5.24 11.42 2.77
C SER A 85 3.77 11.00 2.71
N LEU A 86 2.86 11.98 2.77
CA LEU A 86 1.44 11.75 2.55
C LEU A 86 1.16 11.17 1.15
N LEU A 87 1.88 11.66 0.13
CA LEU A 87 1.80 11.12 -1.23
C LEU A 87 2.21 9.64 -1.29
N ALA A 88 3.25 9.24 -0.57
CA ALA A 88 3.67 7.85 -0.48
C ALA A 88 2.60 6.97 0.20
N LEU A 89 1.95 7.44 1.28
CA LEU A 89 0.81 6.75 1.87
C LEU A 89 -0.31 6.54 0.84
N CYS A 90 -0.71 7.59 0.11
CA CYS A 90 -1.77 7.50 -0.88
C CYS A 90 -1.41 6.53 -2.03
N LEU A 91 -0.15 6.54 -2.49
CA LEU A 91 0.32 5.61 -3.52
C LEU A 91 0.27 4.15 -3.05
N VAL A 92 0.64 3.88 -1.79
CA VAL A 92 0.55 2.53 -1.24
C VAL A 92 -0.91 2.10 -1.14
N PHE A 93 -1.76 2.96 -0.59
CA PHE A 93 -3.19 2.69 -0.42
C PHE A 93 -3.87 2.34 -1.76
N LEU A 94 -3.69 3.17 -2.79
CA LEU A 94 -4.30 2.99 -4.10
C LEU A 94 -3.81 1.75 -4.88
N GLN A 95 -2.69 1.16 -4.47
CA GLN A 95 -2.16 -0.07 -5.08
C GLN A 95 -2.64 -1.33 -4.37
N TYR A 96 -3.51 -1.22 -3.37
CA TYR A 96 -4.01 -2.38 -2.65
C TYR A 96 -4.94 -3.23 -3.54
N PRO A 97 -4.61 -4.50 -3.82
CA PRO A 97 -5.33 -5.32 -4.80
C PRO A 97 -6.82 -5.52 -4.50
N VAL A 98 -7.21 -5.51 -3.22
CA VAL A 98 -8.62 -5.64 -2.82
C VAL A 98 -9.44 -4.42 -3.25
N LEU A 99 -8.84 -3.21 -3.31
CA LEU A 99 -9.57 -2.04 -3.81
C LEU A 99 -9.97 -2.22 -5.27
N GLU A 100 -9.11 -2.82 -6.08
CA GLU A 100 -9.41 -3.10 -7.49
C GLU A 100 -10.58 -4.09 -7.62
N LEU A 101 -10.64 -5.12 -6.76
CA LEU A 101 -11.77 -6.05 -6.72
C LEU A 101 -13.07 -5.34 -6.33
N VAL A 102 -13.07 -4.59 -5.24
CA VAL A 102 -14.27 -3.88 -4.77
C VAL A 102 -14.76 -2.88 -5.82
N VAL A 103 -13.84 -2.12 -6.44
CA VAL A 103 -14.21 -1.17 -7.52
C VAL A 103 -14.74 -1.88 -8.78
N ALA A 104 -14.30 -3.10 -9.06
CA ALA A 104 -14.73 -3.87 -10.22
C ALA A 104 -16.07 -4.59 -10.01
N GLU A 105 -16.34 -5.07 -8.80
CA GLU A 105 -17.49 -5.91 -8.47
C GLU A 105 -18.66 -5.13 -7.86
N GLU A 106 -18.36 -4.06 -7.10
CA GLU A 106 -19.34 -3.31 -6.33
C GLU A 106 -19.71 -1.98 -6.96
N SER A 107 -20.78 -1.38 -6.43
CA SER A 107 -21.17 -0.03 -6.82
C SER A 107 -20.12 1.02 -6.42
N GLN A 108 -20.07 2.13 -7.15
CA GLN A 108 -19.15 3.23 -6.85
C GLN A 108 -19.31 3.75 -5.40
N ASP A 109 -20.54 3.83 -4.91
CA ASP A 109 -20.83 4.30 -3.56
C ASP A 109 -20.29 3.31 -2.52
N ALA A 110 -20.55 2.00 -2.69
CA ALA A 110 -20.04 0.96 -1.81
C ALA A 110 -18.50 0.90 -1.79
N ALA A 111 -17.86 1.00 -2.95
CA ALA A 111 -16.40 1.07 -3.04
C ALA A 111 -15.83 2.31 -2.35
N THR A 112 -16.51 3.45 -2.46
CA THR A 112 -16.12 4.69 -1.79
C THR A 112 -16.24 4.56 -0.28
N ASP A 113 -17.34 4.00 0.22
CA ASP A 113 -17.56 3.76 1.65
C ASP A 113 -16.51 2.80 2.22
N PHE A 114 -16.16 1.75 1.48
CA PHE A 114 -15.09 0.82 1.85
C PHE A 114 -13.72 1.51 1.95
N MET A 115 -13.37 2.31 0.94
CA MET A 115 -12.13 3.10 0.96
C MET A 115 -12.08 4.07 2.13
N MET A 116 -13.20 4.76 2.43
CA MET A 116 -13.29 5.64 3.60
C MET A 116 -13.13 4.86 4.90
N GLY A 117 -13.81 3.71 5.04
CA GLY A 117 -13.70 2.83 6.21
C GLY A 117 -12.26 2.39 6.48
N LEU A 118 -11.53 1.97 5.44
CA LEU A 118 -10.11 1.62 5.54
C LEU A 118 -9.25 2.78 6.07
N LEU A 119 -9.44 3.98 5.52
CA LEU A 119 -8.69 5.18 5.94
C LEU A 119 -9.04 5.61 7.36
N ILE A 120 -10.31 5.52 7.76
CA ILE A 120 -10.77 5.82 9.12
C ILE A 120 -10.13 4.86 10.11
N VAL A 121 -10.19 3.55 9.85
CA VAL A 121 -9.60 2.53 10.71
C VAL A 121 -8.08 2.70 10.81
N TYR A 122 -7.41 3.01 9.69
CA TYR A 122 -5.98 3.31 9.69
C TYR A 122 -5.64 4.46 10.67
N ARG A 123 -6.42 5.55 10.64
CA ARG A 123 -6.24 6.69 11.55
C ARG A 123 -6.55 6.32 13.00
N ALA A 124 -7.60 5.54 13.23
CA ALA A 124 -7.93 5.04 14.57
C ALA A 124 -6.78 4.20 15.17
N ILE A 125 -6.18 3.31 14.38
CA ILE A 125 -5.11 2.40 14.85
C ILE A 125 -3.79 3.13 15.10
N PHE A 126 -3.33 3.96 14.16
CA PHE A 126 -1.98 4.53 14.23
C PHE A 126 -1.91 5.95 14.80
N HIS A 127 -3.03 6.67 14.82
CA HIS A 127 -3.09 8.04 15.31
C HIS A 127 -4.03 8.20 16.51
N GLY A 128 -4.83 7.18 16.84
CA GLY A 128 -5.76 7.21 17.97
C GLY A 128 -6.89 8.21 17.77
N GLU A 129 -7.23 8.50 16.51
CA GLU A 129 -8.25 9.46 16.13
C GLU A 129 -9.63 8.81 16.08
N ASP A 130 -10.65 9.59 16.42
CA ASP A 130 -12.04 9.20 16.21
C ASP A 130 -12.44 9.33 14.74
N GLU A 131 -13.62 8.78 14.42
CA GLU A 131 -14.17 8.78 13.06
C GLU A 131 -14.31 10.21 12.51
N ASP A 132 -14.86 11.14 13.30
CA ASP A 132 -15.05 12.53 12.88
C ASP A 132 -13.73 13.21 12.51
N THR A 133 -12.68 13.01 13.32
CA THR A 133 -11.34 13.55 13.06
C THR A 133 -10.72 12.92 11.82
N ALA A 134 -10.87 11.60 11.65
CA ALA A 134 -10.37 10.90 10.49
C ALA A 134 -11.08 11.34 9.20
N VAL A 135 -12.39 11.50 9.22
CA VAL A 135 -13.20 12.02 8.10
C VAL A 135 -12.77 13.44 7.75
N ALA A 136 -12.57 14.31 8.75
CA ALA A 136 -12.08 15.67 8.53
C ALA A 136 -10.68 15.69 7.89
N TRP A 137 -9.81 14.74 8.27
CA TRP A 137 -8.50 14.58 7.65
C TRP A 137 -8.59 14.09 6.20
N ILE A 138 -9.44 13.10 5.90
CA ILE A 138 -9.68 12.62 4.54
C ILE A 138 -10.22 13.76 3.66
N GLY A 139 -11.11 14.60 4.19
CA GLY A 139 -11.66 15.76 3.50
C GLY A 139 -10.71 16.96 3.38
N SER A 140 -9.52 16.91 3.97
CA SER A 140 -8.57 18.02 3.96
C SER A 140 -7.95 18.24 2.58
N GLU A 141 -7.62 19.50 2.25
CA GLU A 141 -6.97 19.85 1.00
C GLU A 141 -5.64 19.11 0.80
N ALA A 142 -4.88 18.92 1.89
CA ALA A 142 -3.61 18.21 1.87
C ALA A 142 -3.79 16.73 1.46
N PHE A 143 -4.77 16.04 2.06
CA PHE A 143 -5.05 14.64 1.71
C PHE A 143 -5.60 14.54 0.29
N GLN A 144 -6.60 15.34 -0.06
CA GLN A 144 -7.22 15.31 -1.39
C GLN A 144 -6.20 15.61 -2.50
N SER A 145 -5.29 16.58 -2.30
CA SER A 145 -4.21 16.85 -3.27
C SER A 145 -3.27 15.65 -3.43
N ALA A 146 -2.83 15.05 -2.31
CA ALA A 146 -1.91 13.90 -2.35
C ALA A 146 -2.57 12.67 -2.96
N TYR A 147 -3.85 12.43 -2.68
CA TYR A 147 -4.64 11.33 -3.24
C TYR A 147 -4.82 11.48 -4.75
N ASN A 148 -5.20 12.67 -5.22
CA ASN A 148 -5.36 12.95 -6.64
C ASN A 148 -4.02 12.84 -7.40
N GLU A 149 -2.94 13.34 -6.81
CA GLU A 149 -1.59 13.21 -7.38
C GLU A 149 -1.16 11.74 -7.46
N ALA A 150 -1.39 10.95 -6.40
CA ALA A 150 -1.12 9.52 -6.38
C ALA A 150 -1.89 8.78 -7.49
N SER A 151 -3.18 9.08 -7.65
CA SER A 151 -4.03 8.52 -8.70
C SER A 151 -3.46 8.80 -10.09
N LEU A 152 -3.09 10.06 -10.38
CA LEU A 152 -2.50 10.45 -11.68
C LEU A 152 -1.14 9.77 -11.95
N ILE A 153 -0.33 9.56 -10.91
CA ILE A 153 0.95 8.85 -11.03
C ILE A 153 0.70 7.39 -11.40
N LEU A 154 -0.26 6.72 -10.75
CA LEU A 154 -0.59 5.32 -11.00
C LEU A 154 -1.24 5.10 -12.37
N GLU A 155 -2.14 5.99 -12.78
CA GLU A 155 -2.73 5.97 -14.12
C GLU A 155 -1.64 6.00 -15.21
N LYS A 156 -0.71 6.95 -15.11
CA LYS A 156 0.43 7.05 -16.03
C LYS A 156 1.35 5.84 -15.96
N LYS A 157 1.58 5.27 -14.77
CA LYS A 157 2.39 4.06 -14.59
C LYS A 157 1.75 2.87 -15.30
N ASN A 158 0.45 2.68 -15.15
CA ASN A 158 -0.30 1.61 -15.77
C ASN A 158 -0.40 1.78 -17.29
N ALA A 159 -0.47 3.03 -17.79
CA ALA A 159 -0.46 3.32 -19.22
C ALA A 159 0.90 3.04 -19.91
N LEU A 160 2.00 2.96 -19.15
CA LEU A 160 3.34 2.64 -19.66
C LEU A 160 3.70 1.14 -19.58
N ARG A 161 2.87 0.33 -18.91
CA ARG A 161 3.04 -1.12 -18.78
C ARG A 161 2.36 -1.84 -19.95
#